data_AF-A0A0R1QLU1-F1
#
_entry.id   AF-A0A0R1QLU1-F1
#
_cell.length_a   1.000
_cell.length_b   1.000
_cell.length_c   1.000
_cell.angle_alpha   90.00
_cell.angle_beta   90.00
_cell.angle_gamma   90.00
#
_symmetry.space_group_name_H-M   'P 1'
#
loop_
_entity.id
_entity.type
_entity.pdbx_description
1 polymer ?
#
loop_
_entity_poly.entity_id
_entity_poly.type
_entity_poly.pdbx_seq_one_letter_code
_entity_poly.pdbx_strand_id
1 'polypeptide(L)'
;MKMTEFPKDFLWGGAISANQSEGAWNVDGKGPSIQDVAPGNRNVFTPIDPLKYDPKGYYPTHNGIDFYHRYAEDIKLFEEMGFKVLRMSIAWSRIFPNGDDDQPNEKGLEYYDHVFKALRAANIEPLVTLSHFEIPLHLVTEYGGWENRDTIKFFMRFVKTVMTRYQHQVHYWLTFNEINMALYAPLQTLGVDVKMSDPDREQHIYQAVHHQFVASSLSVAFARGLSTEQHVGAMLGYSPIYPLTGKPEDMLASLKAEQEKFFFADVQIKGHYPEFQLQYFKRHGINIQMLPDDEALLANNPVDFLSFSYYSTAVISADSAGQTEAQGNVIHAFESPYIPKSEWGWQIDPLGLRLSCNYLYDRYHVPLFIAENGLGAHDQLTDDGAIHDDYRINYLSQHLQALNDAINLDGVNVFGYTAWGCIDIISAAAGEMEKRYGFIYVDQDNQGKGTLQRIRKDSFWWYQRVIAENGAKQVLQADQEVK
;
A
#
# COMPACT_ATOMS: atom_id res chain seq x y z
N MET A 1 -10.95 -14.51 -32.43
CA MET A 1 -9.89 -14.25 -31.43
C MET A 1 -10.20 -15.09 -30.22
N LYS A 2 -9.21 -15.77 -29.62
CA LYS A 2 -9.42 -16.42 -28.30
C LYS A 2 -9.85 -15.35 -27.31
N MET A 3 -10.79 -15.67 -26.43
CA MET A 3 -11.20 -14.78 -25.35
C MET A 3 -9.97 -14.46 -24.49
N THR A 4 -9.78 -13.17 -24.19
CA THR A 4 -8.72 -12.69 -23.30
C THR A 4 -9.14 -12.98 -21.87
N GLU A 5 -8.50 -13.98 -21.26
CA GLU A 5 -8.76 -14.43 -19.89
C GLU A 5 -7.50 -14.14 -19.06
N PHE A 6 -7.66 -13.90 -17.75
CA PHE A 6 -6.52 -13.81 -16.84
C PHE A 6 -5.80 -15.17 -16.74
N PRO A 7 -4.53 -15.20 -16.28
CA PRO A 7 -3.85 -16.45 -15.99
C PRO A 7 -4.71 -17.37 -15.10
N LYS A 8 -4.65 -18.69 -15.31
CA LYS A 8 -5.52 -19.64 -14.58
C LYS A 8 -5.31 -19.58 -13.07
N ASP A 9 -4.08 -19.34 -12.65
CA ASP A 9 -3.66 -19.28 -11.25
C ASP A 9 -3.50 -17.83 -10.77
N PHE A 10 -4.21 -16.89 -11.41
CA PHE A 10 -4.15 -15.47 -11.04
C PHE A 10 -4.68 -15.25 -9.62
N LEU A 11 -3.88 -14.56 -8.80
CA LEU A 11 -4.19 -14.33 -7.39
C LEU A 11 -5.16 -13.15 -7.24
N TRP A 12 -6.45 -13.45 -7.37
CA TRP A 12 -7.52 -12.51 -7.07
C TRP A 12 -7.74 -12.33 -5.57
N GLY A 13 -7.98 -11.12 -5.11
CA GLY A 13 -8.24 -10.90 -3.70
C GLY A 13 -8.46 -9.46 -3.28
N GLY A 14 -8.18 -9.20 -2.02
CA GLY A 14 -8.32 -7.90 -1.39
C GLY A 14 -7.11 -7.54 -0.53
N ALA A 15 -6.99 -6.26 -0.20
CA ALA A 15 -5.92 -5.72 0.63
C ALA A 15 -6.48 -4.89 1.78
N ILE A 16 -5.92 -5.09 2.96
CA ILE A 16 -6.12 -4.27 4.17
C ILE A 16 -4.76 -3.99 4.81
N SER A 17 -4.72 -3.07 5.79
CA SER A 17 -3.56 -2.88 6.67
C SER A 17 -3.99 -3.03 8.13
N ALA A 18 -3.07 -3.45 9.00
CA ALA A 18 -3.36 -3.75 10.39
C ALA A 18 -3.88 -2.52 11.14
N ASN A 19 -3.14 -1.41 11.13
CA ASN A 19 -3.56 -0.16 11.78
C ASN A 19 -4.92 0.40 11.31
N GLN A 20 -5.33 0.14 10.06
CA GLN A 20 -6.62 0.62 9.53
C GLN A 20 -7.80 -0.31 9.82
N SER A 21 -7.54 -1.60 10.09
CA SER A 21 -8.58 -2.63 10.21
C SER A 21 -8.67 -3.28 11.59
N GLU A 22 -7.55 -3.61 12.22
CA GLU A 22 -7.52 -4.45 13.42
C GLU A 22 -8.21 -3.82 14.62
N GLY A 23 -7.93 -2.55 14.90
CA GLY A 23 -8.28 -1.95 16.19
C GLY A 23 -7.52 -2.60 17.33
N ALA A 24 -8.17 -2.74 18.49
CA ALA A 24 -7.61 -3.39 19.68
C ALA A 24 -6.18 -2.91 19.98
N TRP A 25 -5.98 -1.59 19.90
CA TRP A 25 -4.65 -0.98 19.77
C TRP A 25 -3.73 -1.16 20.97
N ASN A 26 -4.30 -1.42 22.15
CA ASN A 26 -3.62 -1.62 23.43
C ASN A 26 -3.97 -2.97 24.08
N VAL A 27 -4.51 -3.91 23.31
CA VAL A 27 -4.88 -5.25 23.77
C VAL A 27 -3.69 -6.20 23.61
N ASP A 28 -3.58 -7.16 24.53
CA ASP A 28 -2.62 -8.26 24.48
C ASP A 28 -1.15 -7.82 24.31
N GLY A 29 -0.81 -6.69 24.94
CA GLY A 29 0.56 -6.19 24.98
C GLY A 29 1.01 -5.41 23.75
N LYS A 30 0.11 -5.11 22.80
CA LYS A 30 0.45 -4.21 21.67
C LYS A 30 0.90 -2.84 22.18
N GLY A 31 2.04 -2.38 21.69
CA GLY A 31 2.55 -1.03 21.95
C GLY A 31 1.94 0.03 21.01
N PRO A 32 2.03 1.32 21.36
CA PRO A 32 1.61 2.40 20.48
C PRO A 32 2.51 2.44 19.24
N SER A 33 1.88 2.52 18.08
CA SER A 33 2.50 2.88 16.81
C SER A 33 2.32 4.37 16.54
N ILE A 34 2.99 4.88 15.50
CA ILE A 34 2.78 6.25 15.03
C ILE A 34 1.32 6.55 14.60
N GLN A 35 0.54 5.55 14.20
CA GLN A 35 -0.87 5.75 13.83
C GLN A 35 -1.79 5.81 15.04
N ASP A 36 -1.34 5.35 16.22
CA ASP A 36 -2.12 5.41 17.45
C ASP A 36 -2.10 6.81 18.08
N VAL A 37 -1.26 7.71 17.56
CA VAL A 37 -1.20 9.14 17.94
C VAL A 37 -1.69 10.06 16.80
N ALA A 38 -2.23 9.49 15.73
CA ALA A 38 -2.79 10.20 14.59
C ALA A 38 -4.29 10.49 14.79
N PRO A 39 -4.72 11.76 14.99
CA PRO A 39 -6.14 12.08 15.14
C PRO A 39 -6.92 11.86 13.84
N GLY A 40 -8.22 11.57 13.96
CA GLY A 40 -9.15 11.50 12.84
C GLY A 40 -9.59 12.87 12.31
N ASN A 41 -10.32 12.89 11.19
CA ASN A 41 -10.79 14.09 10.49
C ASN A 41 -9.67 15.10 10.19
N ARG A 42 -8.48 14.59 9.88
CA ARG A 42 -7.33 15.43 9.54
C ARG A 42 -7.36 15.77 8.06
N ASN A 43 -6.85 16.96 7.73
CA ASN A 43 -6.44 17.20 6.35
C ASN A 43 -5.27 16.26 6.04
N VAL A 44 -5.29 15.61 4.88
CA VAL A 44 -4.26 14.68 4.39
C VAL A 44 -2.84 15.27 4.48
N PHE A 45 -2.73 16.60 4.42
CA PHE A 45 -1.47 17.34 4.49
C PHE A 45 -1.13 17.89 5.89
N THR A 46 -1.96 17.68 6.91
CA THR A 46 -1.64 18.08 8.28
C THR A 46 -0.65 17.08 8.89
N PRO A 47 0.57 17.51 9.24
CA PRO A 47 1.54 16.63 9.88
C PRO A 47 0.97 16.07 11.19
N ILE A 48 1.16 14.77 11.43
CA ILE A 48 0.99 14.21 12.76
C ILE A 48 2.09 14.81 13.62
N ASP A 49 1.75 15.32 14.79
CA ASP A 49 2.73 15.73 15.79
C ASP A 49 2.68 14.69 16.92
N PRO A 50 3.61 13.71 16.96
CA PRO A 50 3.59 12.65 17.97
C PRO A 50 3.67 13.18 19.40
N LEU A 51 4.20 14.40 19.59
CA LEU A 51 4.32 15.05 20.90
C LEU A 51 3.01 15.73 21.35
N LYS A 52 1.99 15.81 20.47
CA LYS A 52 0.66 16.35 20.79
C LYS A 52 -0.39 15.26 21.01
N TYR A 53 0.02 14.05 21.38
CA TYR A 53 -0.92 13.01 21.81
C TYR A 53 -1.80 13.54 22.96
N ASP A 54 -3.10 13.57 22.75
CA ASP A 54 -4.11 13.85 23.76
C ASP A 54 -4.72 12.52 24.18
N PRO A 55 -4.48 12.03 25.41
CA PRO A 55 -5.08 10.79 25.90
C PRO A 55 -6.62 10.79 25.90
N LYS A 56 -7.26 11.95 25.76
CA LYS A 56 -8.72 12.12 25.65
C LYS A 56 -9.21 12.28 24.21
N GLY A 57 -8.30 12.34 23.25
CA GLY A 57 -8.61 12.45 21.82
C GLY A 57 -9.27 11.19 21.26
N TYR A 58 -9.97 11.35 20.14
CA TYR A 58 -10.47 10.23 19.36
C TYR A 58 -9.47 9.87 18.25
N TYR A 59 -9.04 8.62 18.26
CA TYR A 59 -8.08 8.06 17.30
C TYR A 59 -8.77 6.90 16.56
N PRO A 60 -9.18 7.08 15.31
CA PRO A 60 -9.96 6.08 14.57
C PRO A 60 -9.30 4.69 14.51
N THR A 61 -7.98 4.66 14.42
CA THR A 61 -7.16 3.44 14.39
C THR A 61 -7.20 2.64 15.70
N HIS A 62 -7.60 3.25 16.83
CA HIS A 62 -7.73 2.55 18.11
C HIS A 62 -8.77 1.44 18.06
N ASN A 63 -9.86 1.69 17.34
CA ASN A 63 -10.97 0.75 17.15
C ASN A 63 -10.90 0.04 15.79
N GLY A 64 -10.33 0.69 14.76
CA GLY A 64 -10.31 0.14 13.41
C GLY A 64 -11.72 -0.19 12.93
N ILE A 65 -11.91 -1.43 12.48
CA ILE A 65 -13.22 -2.07 12.28
C ILE A 65 -13.42 -3.29 13.18
N ASP A 66 -12.58 -3.39 14.21
CA ASP A 66 -12.52 -4.53 15.13
C ASP A 66 -12.17 -5.86 14.44
N PHE A 67 -11.35 -5.82 13.37
CA PHE A 67 -10.89 -7.03 12.69
C PHE A 67 -10.12 -7.95 13.64
N TYR A 68 -9.45 -7.40 14.68
CA TYR A 68 -8.76 -8.19 15.70
C TYR A 68 -9.65 -9.25 16.36
N HIS A 69 -10.90 -8.91 16.68
CA HIS A 69 -11.84 -9.86 17.28
C HIS A 69 -12.75 -10.54 16.24
N ARG A 70 -12.88 -9.97 15.04
CA ARG A 70 -13.84 -10.40 14.01
C ARG A 70 -13.22 -11.03 12.76
N TYR A 71 -11.90 -11.22 12.71
CA TYR A 71 -11.21 -11.78 11.54
C TYR A 71 -11.84 -13.09 11.05
N ALA A 72 -12.35 -13.95 11.94
CA ALA A 72 -12.97 -15.21 11.54
C ALA A 72 -14.32 -15.04 10.83
N GLU A 73 -15.08 -13.98 11.14
CA GLU A 73 -16.29 -13.58 10.42
C GLU A 73 -15.92 -12.97 9.06
N ASP A 74 -14.95 -12.06 9.07
CA ASP A 74 -14.51 -11.32 7.89
C ASP A 74 -13.85 -12.25 6.84
N ILE A 75 -13.04 -13.22 7.27
CA ILE A 75 -12.42 -14.22 6.39
C ILE A 75 -13.47 -15.11 5.71
N LYS A 76 -14.59 -15.43 6.36
CA LYS A 76 -15.68 -16.18 5.70
C LYS A 76 -16.31 -15.37 4.57
N LEU A 77 -16.41 -14.05 4.71
CA LEU A 77 -16.90 -13.18 3.65
C LEU A 77 -15.89 -13.12 2.49
N PHE A 78 -14.59 -13.13 2.77
CA PHE A 78 -13.54 -13.21 1.74
C PHE A 78 -13.57 -14.57 1.00
N GLU A 79 -13.75 -15.67 1.75
CA GLU A 79 -13.94 -17.01 1.19
C GLU A 79 -15.18 -17.08 0.31
N GLU A 80 -16.29 -16.48 0.75
CA GLU A 80 -17.54 -16.41 -0.02
C GLU A 80 -17.36 -15.66 -1.34
N MET A 81 -16.60 -14.56 -1.38
CA MET A 81 -16.22 -13.91 -2.64
C MET A 81 -15.28 -14.75 -3.50
N GLY A 82 -14.68 -15.81 -2.95
CA GLY A 82 -13.79 -16.73 -3.66
C GLY A 82 -12.33 -16.29 -3.71
N PHE A 83 -11.91 -15.39 -2.81
CA PHE A 83 -10.53 -14.86 -2.74
C PHE A 83 -9.49 -15.99 -2.84
N LYS A 84 -8.42 -15.71 -3.59
CA LYS A 84 -7.22 -16.55 -3.68
C LYS A 84 -6.10 -16.02 -2.80
N VAL A 85 -6.09 -14.72 -2.55
CA VAL A 85 -5.10 -14.04 -1.73
C VAL A 85 -5.77 -12.98 -0.85
N LEU A 86 -5.25 -12.78 0.36
CA LEU A 86 -5.53 -11.59 1.16
C LEU A 86 -4.20 -10.91 1.47
N ARG A 87 -4.07 -9.66 1.03
CA ARG A 87 -2.95 -8.82 1.43
C ARG A 87 -3.27 -8.16 2.78
N MET A 88 -2.36 -8.30 3.74
CA MET A 88 -2.45 -7.64 5.04
C MET A 88 -1.07 -7.26 5.58
N SER A 89 -1.00 -6.42 6.61
CA SER A 89 0.26 -6.20 7.35
C SER A 89 0.25 -6.93 8.68
N ILE A 90 1.46 -7.23 9.18
CA ILE A 90 1.65 -7.58 10.59
C ILE A 90 2.00 -6.27 11.30
N ALA A 91 1.22 -5.89 12.31
CA ALA A 91 1.51 -4.74 13.14
C ALA A 91 2.81 -4.99 13.92
N TRP A 92 3.88 -4.26 13.57
CA TRP A 92 5.18 -4.38 14.22
C TRP A 92 5.05 -4.22 15.74
N SER A 93 4.26 -3.24 16.19
CA SER A 93 4.04 -3.00 17.62
C SER A 93 3.20 -4.07 18.34
N ARG A 94 2.60 -5.04 17.64
CA ARG A 94 2.05 -6.26 18.28
C ARG A 94 3.14 -7.26 18.62
N ILE A 95 4.19 -7.34 17.80
CA ILE A 95 5.26 -8.33 17.96
C ILE A 95 6.38 -7.78 18.82
N PHE A 96 6.81 -6.54 18.59
CA PHE A 96 7.80 -5.83 19.40
C PHE A 96 7.18 -4.48 19.81
N PRO A 97 6.52 -4.41 20.98
CA PRO A 97 5.75 -3.25 21.42
C PRO A 97 6.52 -1.92 21.41
N ASN A 98 7.78 -1.94 21.83
CA ASN A 98 8.68 -0.79 21.77
C ASN A 98 9.56 -0.83 20.51
N GLY A 99 9.64 -1.99 19.85
CA GLY A 99 10.43 -2.22 18.63
C GLY A 99 11.86 -2.64 18.93
N ASP A 100 12.42 -2.19 20.07
CA ASP A 100 13.74 -2.58 20.57
C ASP A 100 13.69 -3.72 21.60
N ASP A 101 12.52 -4.26 21.91
CA ASP A 101 12.34 -5.32 22.91
C ASP A 101 13.20 -6.55 22.58
N ASP A 102 13.80 -7.16 23.61
CA ASP A 102 14.69 -8.31 23.42
C ASP A 102 13.95 -9.58 23.00
N GLN A 103 12.70 -9.74 23.43
CA GLN A 103 11.84 -10.88 23.13
C GLN A 103 10.54 -10.42 22.48
N PRO A 104 10.00 -11.19 21.51
CA PRO A 104 8.72 -10.87 20.93
C PRO A 104 7.59 -11.07 21.93
N ASN A 105 6.50 -10.33 21.75
CA ASN A 105 5.24 -10.54 22.43
C ASN A 105 4.53 -11.77 21.83
N GLU A 106 4.51 -12.89 22.58
CA GLU A 106 3.89 -14.14 22.13
C GLU A 106 2.40 -13.98 21.81
N LYS A 107 1.66 -13.12 22.53
CA LYS A 107 0.24 -12.92 22.24
C LYS A 107 0.01 -12.29 20.87
N GLY A 108 0.88 -11.36 20.47
CA GLY A 108 0.89 -10.83 19.11
C GLY A 108 1.18 -11.90 18.06
N LEU A 109 2.11 -12.81 18.34
CA LEU A 109 2.41 -13.94 17.45
C LEU A 109 1.23 -14.92 17.33
N GLU A 110 0.64 -15.32 18.47
CA GLU A 110 -0.52 -16.20 18.52
C GLU A 110 -1.73 -15.64 17.76
N TYR A 111 -1.95 -14.32 17.81
CA TYR A 111 -3.01 -13.67 17.04
C TYR A 111 -2.84 -13.92 15.54
N TYR A 112 -1.66 -13.64 14.97
CA TYR A 112 -1.42 -13.87 13.54
C TYR A 112 -1.35 -15.35 13.18
N ASP A 113 -0.93 -16.25 14.09
CA ASP A 113 -1.09 -17.70 13.88
C ASP A 113 -2.56 -18.06 13.63
N HIS A 114 -3.49 -17.51 14.43
CA HIS A 114 -4.91 -17.78 14.24
C HIS A 114 -5.46 -17.18 12.94
N VAL A 115 -5.07 -15.95 12.60
CA VAL A 115 -5.49 -15.29 11.35
C VAL A 115 -4.99 -16.07 10.14
N PHE A 116 -3.70 -16.39 10.07
CA PHE A 116 -3.13 -17.12 8.94
C PHE A 116 -3.68 -18.54 8.85
N LYS A 117 -3.88 -19.23 9.98
CA LYS A 117 -4.56 -20.53 9.99
C LYS A 117 -5.97 -20.44 9.42
N ALA A 118 -6.73 -19.39 9.76
CA ALA A 118 -8.08 -19.19 9.22
C ALA A 118 -8.05 -18.91 7.70
N LEU A 119 -7.11 -18.08 7.22
CA LEU A 119 -6.93 -17.83 5.78
C LEU A 119 -6.57 -19.11 5.03
N ARG A 120 -5.61 -19.90 5.53
CA ARG A 120 -5.22 -21.17 4.93
C ARG A 120 -6.37 -22.18 4.92
N ALA A 121 -7.19 -22.23 5.97
CA ALA A 121 -8.37 -23.08 6.03
C ALA A 121 -9.41 -22.70 4.95
N ALA A 122 -9.51 -21.41 4.61
CA ALA A 122 -10.33 -20.90 3.51
C ALA A 122 -9.66 -20.99 2.12
N ASN A 123 -8.47 -21.60 2.02
CA ASN A 123 -7.64 -21.64 0.80
C ASN A 123 -7.26 -20.24 0.27
N ILE A 124 -7.07 -19.28 1.17
CA ILE A 124 -6.62 -17.93 0.87
C ILE A 124 -5.12 -17.82 1.22
N GLU A 125 -4.30 -17.47 0.25
CA GLU A 125 -2.87 -17.19 0.44
C GLU A 125 -2.68 -15.85 1.17
N PRO A 126 -1.90 -15.77 2.25
CA PRO A 126 -1.53 -14.50 2.83
C PRO A 126 -0.43 -13.82 2.00
N LEU A 127 -0.63 -12.55 1.62
CA LEU A 127 0.43 -11.65 1.12
C LEU A 127 0.74 -10.63 2.22
N VAL A 128 1.88 -10.77 2.89
CA VAL A 128 2.15 -10.02 4.13
C VAL A 128 3.09 -8.85 3.93
N THR A 129 2.64 -7.64 4.28
CA THR A 129 3.49 -6.45 4.34
C THR A 129 4.12 -6.30 5.72
N LEU A 130 5.44 -6.26 5.81
CA LEU A 130 6.20 -6.19 7.06
C LEU A 130 6.11 -4.81 7.73
N SER A 131 6.24 -3.73 6.97
CA SER A 131 6.12 -2.36 7.46
C SER A 131 5.09 -1.58 6.64
N HIS A 132 3.91 -1.31 7.24
CA HIS A 132 2.81 -0.61 6.60
C HIS A 132 2.37 0.61 7.42
N PHE A 133 3.20 1.66 7.40
CA PHE A 133 2.95 2.95 8.05
C PHE A 133 2.70 2.90 9.56
N GLU A 134 3.23 1.88 10.26
CA GLU A 134 2.90 1.61 11.67
C GLU A 134 4.13 1.25 12.53
N ILE A 135 5.26 1.92 12.26
CA ILE A 135 6.47 1.78 13.10
C ILE A 135 6.13 2.03 14.59
N PRO A 136 6.68 1.24 15.53
CA PRO A 136 6.49 1.48 16.96
C PRO A 136 6.89 2.91 17.33
N LEU A 137 6.05 3.59 18.10
CA LEU A 137 6.23 4.99 18.46
C LEU A 137 7.55 5.22 19.22
N HIS A 138 7.94 4.25 20.06
CA HIS A 138 9.20 4.29 20.81
C HIS A 138 10.44 4.37 19.91
N LEU A 139 10.45 3.69 18.75
CA LEU A 139 11.56 3.82 17.80
C LEU A 139 11.64 5.22 17.19
N VAL A 140 10.52 5.91 17.06
CA VAL A 140 10.48 7.30 16.60
C VAL A 140 10.99 8.24 17.70
N THR A 141 10.48 8.11 18.92
CA THR A 141 10.78 9.06 20.00
C THR A 141 12.17 8.90 20.59
N GLU A 142 12.68 7.67 20.71
CA GLU A 142 13.99 7.41 21.33
C GLU A 142 15.14 7.30 20.34
N TYR A 143 14.86 6.86 19.11
CA TYR A 143 15.90 6.63 18.10
C TYR A 143 15.81 7.56 16.90
N GLY A 144 14.73 8.34 16.72
CA GLY A 144 14.54 9.16 15.51
C GLY A 144 14.11 8.34 14.28
N GLY A 145 13.50 7.18 14.50
CA GLY A 145 12.99 6.31 13.45
C GLY A 145 14.09 5.75 12.54
N TRP A 146 13.82 5.70 11.24
CA TRP A 146 14.72 5.12 10.25
C TRP A 146 15.97 5.93 9.96
N GLU A 147 16.06 7.18 10.42
CA GLU A 147 17.31 7.94 10.31
C GLU A 147 18.43 7.29 11.14
N ASN A 148 18.08 6.70 12.28
CA ASN A 148 19.03 5.93 13.07
C ASN A 148 19.23 4.53 12.51
N ARG A 149 20.48 4.19 12.25
CA ARG A 149 20.89 2.92 11.66
C ARG A 149 20.54 1.71 12.53
N ASP A 150 20.47 1.86 13.85
CA ASP A 150 20.08 0.78 14.76
C ASP A 150 18.64 0.28 14.49
N THR A 151 17.78 1.10 13.88
CA THR A 151 16.44 0.70 13.44
C THR A 151 16.48 -0.47 12.45
N ILE A 152 17.55 -0.63 11.66
CA ILE A 152 17.76 -1.82 10.81
C ILE A 152 17.82 -3.08 11.67
N LYS A 153 18.57 -3.05 12.79
CA LYS A 153 18.70 -4.19 13.69
C LYS A 153 17.37 -4.55 14.33
N PHE A 154 16.60 -3.56 14.79
CA PHE A 154 15.28 -3.77 15.37
C PHE A 154 14.28 -4.35 14.37
N PHE A 155 14.24 -3.78 13.16
CA PHE A 155 13.42 -4.32 12.07
C PHE A 155 13.82 -5.75 11.70
N MET A 156 15.12 -6.04 11.60
CA MET A 156 15.58 -7.39 11.29
C MET A 156 15.29 -8.40 12.39
N ARG A 157 15.21 -7.99 13.66
CA ARG A 157 14.71 -8.87 14.74
C ARG A 157 13.24 -9.21 14.51
N PHE A 158 12.42 -8.22 14.17
CA PHE A 158 11.02 -8.41 13.80
C PHE A 158 10.86 -9.33 12.59
N VAL A 159 11.52 -9.02 11.47
CA VAL A 159 11.48 -9.82 10.22
C VAL A 159 11.87 -11.27 10.48
N LYS A 160 13.00 -11.50 11.16
CA LYS A 160 13.46 -12.86 11.46
C LYS A 160 12.46 -13.63 12.30
N THR A 161 11.83 -12.98 13.27
CA THR A 161 10.83 -13.59 14.13
C THR A 161 9.60 -14.02 13.33
N VAL A 162 9.00 -13.12 12.56
CA VAL A 162 7.73 -13.39 11.86
C VAL A 162 7.92 -14.31 10.67
N MET A 163 8.96 -14.12 9.85
CA MET A 163 9.22 -15.01 8.73
C MET A 163 9.56 -16.42 9.21
N THR A 164 10.28 -16.59 10.33
CA THR A 164 10.53 -17.92 10.90
C THR A 164 9.24 -18.56 11.44
N ARG A 165 8.42 -17.80 12.19
CA ARG A 165 7.17 -18.31 12.78
C ARG A 165 6.17 -18.75 11.71
N TYR A 166 6.04 -17.99 10.62
CA TYR A 166 5.00 -18.17 9.61
C TYR A 166 5.49 -18.77 8.29
N GLN A 167 6.73 -19.27 8.20
CA GLN A 167 7.35 -19.79 6.97
C GLN A 167 6.55 -20.88 6.23
N HIS A 168 5.64 -21.58 6.92
CA HIS A 168 4.79 -22.62 6.32
C HIS A 168 3.35 -22.15 6.02
N GLN A 169 3.03 -20.92 6.38
CA GLN A 169 1.70 -20.32 6.24
C GLN A 169 1.71 -19.14 5.26
N VAL A 170 2.85 -18.47 5.10
CA VAL A 170 3.02 -17.27 4.28
C VAL A 170 4.19 -17.48 3.33
N HIS A 171 3.94 -17.31 2.04
CA HIS A 171 4.96 -17.45 0.99
C HIS A 171 5.29 -16.12 0.30
N TYR A 172 4.39 -15.13 0.36
CA TYR A 172 4.60 -13.83 -0.26
C TYR A 172 4.71 -12.73 0.78
N TRP A 173 5.77 -11.93 0.68
CA TRP A 173 6.08 -10.84 1.58
C TRP A 173 6.35 -9.56 0.81
N LEU A 174 6.00 -8.42 1.42
CA LEU A 174 6.42 -7.09 1.01
C LEU A 174 7.18 -6.45 2.17
N THR A 175 8.31 -5.81 1.91
CA THR A 175 9.13 -5.21 2.98
C THR A 175 8.51 -3.92 3.50
N PHE A 176 8.48 -2.88 2.67
CA PHE A 176 7.97 -1.55 3.02
C PHE A 176 6.82 -1.15 2.08
N ASN A 177 5.65 -0.84 2.64
CA ASN A 177 4.55 -0.27 1.89
C ASN A 177 4.93 1.09 1.30
N GLU A 178 4.62 1.30 0.02
CA GLU A 178 4.82 2.53 -0.73
C GLU A 178 6.07 3.30 -0.28
N ILE A 179 7.24 2.66 -0.36
CA ILE A 179 8.50 3.21 0.19
C ILE A 179 8.81 4.63 -0.33
N ASN A 180 8.35 4.95 -1.54
CA ASN A 180 8.51 6.26 -2.16
C ASN A 180 7.65 7.36 -1.54
N MET A 181 6.66 7.02 -0.72
CA MET A 181 5.90 7.99 0.09
C MET A 181 6.77 8.65 1.16
N ALA A 182 8.00 8.15 1.39
CA ALA A 182 9.04 8.81 2.19
C ALA A 182 9.24 10.29 1.86
N LEU A 183 9.13 10.68 0.59
CA LEU A 183 9.37 12.06 0.17
C LEU A 183 8.24 13.01 0.62
N TYR A 184 7.02 12.48 0.71
CA TYR A 184 5.80 13.25 1.00
C TYR A 184 5.33 13.13 2.47
N ALA A 185 5.47 11.95 3.05
CA ALA A 185 4.98 11.59 4.38
C ALA A 185 6.09 10.90 5.22
N PRO A 186 7.20 11.61 5.51
CA PRO A 186 8.39 11.02 6.15
C PRO A 186 8.11 10.47 7.55
N LEU A 187 7.23 11.11 8.32
CA LEU A 187 6.86 10.59 9.63
C LEU A 187 6.12 9.25 9.53
N GLN A 188 5.17 9.12 8.61
CA GLN A 188 4.37 7.90 8.44
C GLN A 188 5.18 6.73 7.91
N THR A 189 6.11 7.00 6.99
CA THR A 189 6.85 5.97 6.25
C THR A 189 8.19 5.63 6.90
N LEU A 190 8.88 6.64 7.44
CA LEU A 190 10.23 6.53 7.99
C LEU A 190 10.26 6.73 9.51
N GLY A 191 9.19 7.22 10.14
CA GLY A 191 9.27 7.63 11.54
C GLY A 191 10.20 8.82 11.76
N VAL A 192 10.40 9.66 10.73
CA VAL A 192 11.30 10.81 10.77
C VAL A 192 10.47 12.09 10.83
N ASP A 193 10.50 12.76 11.99
CA ASP A 193 9.78 14.02 12.23
C ASP A 193 10.61 15.23 11.76
N VAL A 194 10.54 15.49 10.45
CA VAL A 194 11.23 16.62 9.80
C VAL A 194 10.24 17.60 9.20
N LYS A 195 10.44 18.88 9.51
CA LYS A 195 9.56 19.97 9.05
C LYS A 195 9.85 20.32 7.60
N MET A 196 8.82 20.75 6.86
CA MET A 196 8.98 21.22 5.48
C MET A 196 9.95 22.40 5.35
N SER A 197 10.08 23.22 6.39
CA SER A 197 10.99 24.38 6.43
C SER A 197 12.44 24.02 6.77
N ASP A 198 12.73 22.76 7.07
CA ASP A 198 14.08 22.32 7.42
C ASP A 198 14.98 22.29 6.17
N PRO A 199 16.09 23.04 6.12
CA PRO A 199 16.97 23.08 4.96
C PRO A 199 17.65 21.72 4.68
N ASP A 200 17.81 20.87 5.70
CA ASP A 200 18.43 19.56 5.60
C ASP A 200 17.39 18.43 5.51
N ARG A 201 16.09 18.76 5.33
CA ARG A 201 14.99 17.78 5.26
C ARG A 201 15.29 16.59 4.35
N GLU A 202 15.79 16.86 3.15
CA GLU A 202 16.09 15.79 2.19
C GLU A 202 17.26 14.91 2.63
N GLN A 203 18.27 15.49 3.29
CA GLN A 203 19.39 14.74 3.85
C GLN A 203 18.89 13.69 4.87
N HIS A 204 18.00 14.10 5.79
CA HIS A 204 17.39 13.21 6.78
C HIS A 204 16.57 12.09 6.11
N ILE A 205 15.72 12.47 5.15
CA ILE A 205 14.84 11.53 4.43
C ILE A 205 15.66 10.50 3.65
N TYR A 206 16.63 10.93 2.84
CA TYR A 206 17.38 10.00 2.01
C TYR A 206 18.33 9.11 2.83
N GLN A 207 18.83 9.58 3.98
CA GLN A 207 19.56 8.73 4.91
C GLN A 207 18.66 7.62 5.49
N ALA A 208 17.44 7.97 5.89
CA ALA A 208 16.47 6.99 6.39
C ALA A 208 16.01 6.00 5.30
N VAL A 209 15.80 6.48 4.07
CA VAL A 209 15.49 5.63 2.90
C VAL A 209 16.63 4.65 2.62
N HIS A 210 17.89 5.07 2.73
CA HIS A 210 19.03 4.17 2.59
C HIS A 210 18.98 3.02 3.60
N HIS A 211 18.66 3.31 4.87
CA HIS A 211 18.50 2.27 5.89
C HIS A 211 17.33 1.32 5.58
N GLN A 212 16.22 1.81 5.02
CA GLN A 212 15.14 0.94 4.55
C GLN A 212 15.56 0.07 3.36
N PHE A 213 16.36 0.55 2.42
CA PHE A 213 16.90 -0.29 1.34
C PHE A 213 17.79 -1.41 1.88
N VAL A 214 18.70 -1.09 2.81
CA VAL A 214 19.56 -2.08 3.47
C VAL A 214 18.71 -3.11 4.22
N ALA A 215 17.71 -2.68 4.99
CA ALA A 215 16.80 -3.56 5.71
C ALA A 215 15.94 -4.44 4.78
N SER A 216 15.46 -3.89 3.66
CA SER A 216 14.71 -4.61 2.62
C SER A 216 15.58 -5.72 2.02
N SER A 217 16.81 -5.39 1.65
CA SER A 217 17.79 -6.33 1.10
C SER A 217 18.20 -7.44 2.08
N LEU A 218 18.37 -7.11 3.37
CA LEU A 218 18.57 -8.10 4.43
C LEU A 218 17.36 -9.02 4.61
N SER A 219 16.14 -8.51 4.42
CA SER A 219 14.92 -9.31 4.51
C SER A 219 14.82 -10.31 3.36
N VAL A 220 15.16 -9.89 2.13
CA VAL A 220 15.29 -10.78 0.96
C VAL A 220 16.33 -11.87 1.23
N ALA A 221 17.52 -11.49 1.71
CA ALA A 221 18.60 -12.43 2.02
C ALA A 221 18.14 -13.49 3.05
N PHE A 222 17.42 -13.05 4.09
CA PHE A 222 16.90 -13.93 5.12
C PHE A 222 15.82 -14.88 4.60
N ALA A 223 14.85 -14.38 3.84
CA ALA A 223 13.79 -15.18 3.24
C ALA A 223 14.34 -16.29 2.33
N ARG A 224 15.29 -15.96 1.45
CA ARG A 224 15.99 -16.93 0.59
C ARG A 224 16.76 -17.98 1.38
N GLY A 225 17.29 -17.61 2.55
CA GLY A 225 17.95 -18.52 3.47
C GLY A 225 17.00 -19.46 4.22
N LEU A 226 15.71 -19.11 4.34
CA LEU A 226 14.68 -19.95 4.95
C LEU A 226 14.19 -21.04 3.98
N SER A 227 13.76 -20.65 2.77
CA SER A 227 13.25 -21.58 1.75
C SER A 227 13.19 -20.89 0.38
N THR A 228 13.25 -21.69 -0.68
CA THR A 228 13.04 -21.22 -2.07
C THR A 228 11.58 -20.88 -2.37
N GLU A 229 10.65 -21.24 -1.49
CA GLU A 229 9.22 -20.92 -1.59
C GLU A 229 8.87 -19.55 -0.98
N GLN A 230 9.87 -18.83 -0.44
CA GLN A 230 9.68 -17.51 0.15
C GLN A 230 9.98 -16.44 -0.89
N HIS A 231 8.97 -15.66 -1.25
CA HIS A 231 9.03 -14.60 -2.25
C HIS A 231 8.90 -13.24 -1.58
N VAL A 232 9.88 -12.36 -1.78
CA VAL A 232 9.90 -11.02 -1.21
C VAL A 232 9.84 -9.98 -2.33
N GLY A 233 8.79 -9.17 -2.33
CA GLY A 233 8.55 -8.11 -3.30
C GLY A 233 8.80 -6.72 -2.75
N ALA A 234 9.06 -5.77 -3.66
CA ALA A 234 8.97 -4.34 -3.36
C ALA A 234 7.52 -3.86 -3.47
N MET A 235 7.19 -2.72 -2.84
CA MET A 235 5.89 -2.07 -2.97
C MET A 235 6.09 -0.58 -3.26
N LEU A 236 5.52 -0.11 -4.38
CA LEU A 236 5.54 1.30 -4.79
C LEU A 236 4.14 1.91 -4.80
N GLY A 237 4.05 3.16 -4.34
CA GLY A 237 2.94 4.03 -4.68
C GLY A 237 3.09 4.56 -6.09
N TYR A 238 2.35 4.04 -7.08
CA TYR A 238 2.60 4.38 -8.49
C TYR A 238 1.41 5.00 -9.21
N SER A 239 1.58 6.27 -9.53
CA SER A 239 0.74 7.03 -10.45
C SER A 239 1.61 7.52 -11.59
N PRO A 240 1.38 7.09 -12.84
CA PRO A 240 2.13 7.59 -13.98
C PRO A 240 1.87 9.09 -14.14
N ILE A 241 2.91 9.81 -14.54
CA ILE A 241 2.96 11.26 -14.57
C ILE A 241 2.94 11.72 -16.01
N TYR A 242 1.79 12.22 -16.46
CA TYR A 242 1.64 12.73 -17.81
C TYR A 242 2.15 14.16 -17.91
N PRO A 243 2.82 14.50 -19.02
CA PRO A 243 3.07 15.90 -19.35
C PRO A 243 1.74 16.57 -19.72
N LEU A 244 1.50 17.77 -19.24
CA LEU A 244 0.28 18.53 -19.51
C LEU A 244 0.14 18.82 -21.01
N THR A 245 1.26 19.11 -21.67
CA THR A 245 1.31 19.38 -23.11
C THR A 245 2.44 18.59 -23.78
N GLY A 246 2.42 18.52 -25.12
CA GLY A 246 3.52 17.95 -25.90
C GLY A 246 4.79 18.82 -25.98
N LYS A 247 4.91 19.86 -25.14
CA LYS A 247 6.10 20.71 -25.10
C LYS A 247 7.31 19.89 -24.60
N PRO A 248 8.51 20.06 -25.19
CA PRO A 248 9.71 19.36 -24.74
C PRO A 248 10.02 19.55 -23.25
N GLU A 249 9.70 20.72 -22.70
CA GLU A 249 9.92 21.05 -21.28
C GLU A 249 9.01 20.24 -20.36
N ASP A 250 7.73 20.08 -20.72
CA ASP A 250 6.77 19.26 -19.96
C ASP A 250 7.14 17.77 -20.07
N MET A 251 7.57 17.32 -21.25
CA MET A 251 8.08 15.95 -21.45
C MET A 251 9.29 15.67 -20.55
N LEU A 252 10.22 16.62 -20.45
CA LEU A 252 11.39 16.50 -19.59
C LEU A 252 11.00 16.54 -18.10
N ALA A 253 10.04 17.39 -17.72
CA ALA A 253 9.52 17.47 -16.35
C ALA A 253 8.88 16.15 -15.92
N SER A 254 8.03 15.56 -16.77
CA SER A 254 7.44 14.23 -16.57
C SER A 254 8.52 13.15 -16.39
N LEU A 255 9.51 13.08 -17.29
CA LEU A 255 10.62 12.13 -17.16
C LEU A 255 11.37 12.27 -15.83
N LYS A 256 11.61 13.50 -15.36
CA LYS A 256 12.34 13.76 -14.10
C LYS A 256 11.52 13.34 -12.89
N ALA A 257 10.22 13.62 -12.89
CA ALA A 257 9.32 13.21 -11.81
C ALA A 257 9.13 11.67 -11.78
N GLU A 258 9.11 11.00 -12.93
CA GLU A 258 9.11 9.54 -13.01
C GLU A 258 10.42 8.93 -12.46
N GLN A 259 11.57 9.53 -12.77
CA GLN A 259 12.86 9.10 -12.23
C GLN A 259 12.88 9.13 -10.70
N GLU A 260 12.30 10.15 -10.07
CA GLU A 260 12.17 10.26 -8.61
C GLU A 260 11.38 9.08 -8.01
N LYS A 261 10.31 8.63 -8.67
CA LYS A 261 9.55 7.43 -8.24
C LYS A 261 10.32 6.14 -8.51
N PHE A 262 10.91 6.02 -9.69
CA PHE A 262 11.64 4.82 -10.10
C PHE A 262 12.91 4.58 -9.29
N PHE A 263 13.51 5.61 -8.70
CA PHE A 263 14.67 5.48 -7.81
C PHE A 263 14.48 4.34 -6.79
N PHE A 264 13.31 4.26 -6.16
CA PHE A 264 13.05 3.28 -5.11
C PHE A 264 12.95 1.84 -5.63
N ALA A 265 12.38 1.63 -6.81
CA ALA A 265 12.36 0.31 -7.44
C ALA A 265 13.69 -0.03 -8.11
N ASP A 266 14.40 0.94 -8.68
CA ASP A 266 15.75 0.76 -9.24
C ASP A 266 16.68 0.19 -8.17
N VAL A 267 16.73 0.75 -6.96
CA VAL A 267 17.58 0.21 -5.89
C VAL A 267 17.15 -1.20 -5.47
N GLN A 268 15.84 -1.44 -5.28
CA GLN A 268 15.36 -2.73 -4.78
C GLN A 268 15.39 -3.86 -5.82
N ILE A 269 15.31 -3.56 -7.12
CA ILE A 269 15.26 -4.56 -8.19
C ILE A 269 16.61 -4.68 -8.90
N LYS A 270 17.29 -3.57 -9.18
CA LYS A 270 18.59 -3.56 -9.87
C LYS A 270 19.78 -3.59 -8.90
N GLY A 271 19.53 -3.39 -7.61
CA GLY A 271 20.51 -3.55 -6.55
C GLY A 271 21.58 -2.46 -6.48
N HIS A 272 21.37 -1.30 -7.11
CA HIS A 272 22.30 -0.17 -7.06
C HIS A 272 21.58 1.17 -7.17
N TYR A 273 22.22 2.23 -6.69
CA TYR A 273 21.73 3.60 -6.84
C TYR A 273 21.87 4.05 -8.31
N PRO A 274 20.78 4.52 -8.95
CA PRO A 274 20.85 4.99 -10.32
C PRO A 274 21.61 6.32 -10.42
N GLU A 275 22.31 6.54 -11.53
CA GLU A 275 23.21 7.70 -11.71
C GLU A 275 22.47 9.03 -11.62
N PHE A 276 21.22 9.11 -12.09
CA PHE A 276 20.46 10.34 -12.02
C PHE A 276 20.25 10.79 -10.56
N GLN A 277 20.08 9.83 -9.64
CA GLN A 277 19.88 10.10 -8.21
C GLN A 277 21.20 10.48 -7.55
N LEU A 278 22.30 9.79 -7.88
CA LEU A 278 23.63 10.16 -7.39
C LEU A 278 24.02 11.59 -7.84
N GLN A 279 23.69 11.96 -9.08
CA GLN A 279 23.88 13.33 -9.57
C GLN A 279 22.94 14.32 -8.86
N TYR A 280 21.71 13.91 -8.54
CA TYR A 280 20.80 14.72 -7.74
C TYR A 280 21.38 15.00 -6.35
N PHE A 281 21.86 13.97 -5.65
CA PHE A 281 22.50 14.11 -4.34
C PHE A 281 23.70 15.06 -4.39
N LYS A 282 24.59 14.87 -5.38
CA LYS A 282 25.74 15.76 -5.58
C LYS A 282 25.35 17.22 -5.78
N ARG A 283 24.29 17.50 -6.55
CA ARG A 283 23.84 18.89 -6.80
C ARG A 283 23.21 19.55 -5.58
N HIS A 284 22.57 18.76 -4.71
CA HIS A 284 21.87 19.27 -3.53
C HIS A 284 22.70 19.13 -2.24
N GLY A 285 23.95 18.65 -2.34
CA GLY A 285 24.82 18.48 -1.17
C GLY A 285 24.38 17.35 -0.23
N ILE A 286 23.54 16.42 -0.70
CA ILE A 286 23.09 15.27 0.08
C ILE A 286 24.21 14.22 0.09
N ASN A 287 24.61 13.80 1.28
CA ASN A 287 25.65 12.82 1.51
C ASN A 287 25.11 11.63 2.32
N ILE A 288 24.92 10.50 1.66
CA ILE A 288 24.40 9.28 2.29
C ILE A 288 25.54 8.52 2.96
N GLN A 289 25.45 8.35 4.28
CA GLN A 289 26.35 7.51 5.05
C GLN A 289 26.01 6.04 4.80
N MET A 290 26.92 5.33 4.14
CA MET A 290 26.84 3.90 3.88
C MET A 290 27.94 3.17 4.63
N LEU A 291 27.66 1.96 5.12
CA LEU A 291 28.71 1.04 5.57
C LEU A 291 29.36 0.34 4.37
N PRO A 292 30.62 -0.14 4.49
CA PRO A 292 31.37 -0.72 3.37
C PRO A 292 30.65 -1.85 2.62
N ASP A 293 29.78 -2.61 3.29
CA ASP A 293 29.09 -3.76 2.70
C ASP A 293 27.68 -3.44 2.19
N ASP A 294 27.17 -2.22 2.38
CA ASP A 294 25.78 -1.88 2.03
C ASP A 294 25.52 -2.00 0.52
N GLU A 295 26.42 -1.48 -0.32
CA GLU A 295 26.24 -1.57 -1.78
C GLU A 295 26.29 -3.02 -2.27
N ALA A 296 27.20 -3.82 -1.73
CA ALA A 296 27.30 -5.24 -2.08
C ALA A 296 26.07 -6.02 -1.63
N LEU A 297 25.51 -5.69 -0.47
CA LEU A 297 24.28 -6.28 0.03
C LEU A 297 23.11 -5.97 -0.92
N LEU A 298 22.90 -4.70 -1.30
CA LEU A 298 21.86 -4.27 -2.24
C LEU A 298 21.96 -5.02 -3.57
N ALA A 299 23.18 -5.11 -4.14
CA ALA A 299 23.44 -5.76 -5.41
C ALA A 299 23.12 -7.27 -5.40
N ASN A 300 23.37 -7.94 -4.28
CA ASN A 300 23.23 -9.39 -4.17
C ASN A 300 21.83 -9.86 -3.79
N ASN A 301 20.98 -8.97 -3.27
CA ASN A 301 19.65 -9.35 -2.79
C ASN A 301 18.54 -8.45 -3.34
N PRO A 302 18.35 -8.42 -4.67
CA PRO A 302 17.19 -7.75 -5.27
C PRO A 302 15.91 -8.51 -4.96
N VAL A 303 14.78 -7.81 -4.91
CA VAL A 303 13.44 -8.40 -4.70
C VAL A 303 13.03 -9.33 -5.86
N ASP A 304 12.12 -10.27 -5.58
CA ASP A 304 11.68 -11.28 -6.55
C ASP A 304 10.58 -10.79 -7.50
N PHE A 305 9.80 -9.79 -7.08
CA PHE A 305 8.73 -9.17 -7.87
C PHE A 305 8.51 -7.71 -7.45
N LEU A 306 7.80 -6.95 -8.29
CA LEU A 306 7.39 -5.58 -7.99
C LEU A 306 5.88 -5.51 -7.80
N SER A 307 5.45 -5.16 -6.60
CA SER A 307 4.07 -4.77 -6.36
C SER A 307 3.90 -3.26 -6.40
N PHE A 308 2.71 -2.79 -6.75
CA PHE A 308 2.40 -1.37 -6.71
C PHE A 308 0.94 -1.10 -6.41
N SER A 309 0.67 0.07 -5.83
CA SER A 309 -0.66 0.66 -5.78
C SER A 309 -0.91 1.49 -7.03
N TYR A 310 -2.15 1.48 -7.49
CA TYR A 310 -2.62 2.37 -8.55
C TYR A 310 -4.04 2.85 -8.23
N TYR A 311 -4.25 4.16 -8.34
CA TYR A 311 -5.58 4.75 -8.11
C TYR A 311 -5.95 5.84 -9.11
N SER A 312 -4.96 6.63 -9.52
CA SER A 312 -5.11 7.77 -10.41
C SER A 312 -3.80 8.05 -11.12
N THR A 313 -3.85 8.95 -12.10
CA THR A 313 -2.68 9.53 -12.75
C THR A 313 -2.41 10.96 -12.26
N ALA A 314 -1.16 11.38 -12.42
CA ALA A 314 -0.72 12.74 -12.15
C ALA A 314 -0.44 13.46 -13.46
N VAL A 315 -0.60 14.79 -13.48
CA VAL A 315 -0.19 15.63 -14.62
C VAL A 315 0.81 16.67 -14.14
N ILE A 316 1.83 16.95 -14.95
CA ILE A 316 2.86 17.94 -14.65
C ILE A 316 3.09 18.89 -15.82
N SER A 317 3.45 20.12 -15.52
CA SER A 317 3.83 21.17 -16.47
C SER A 317 5.11 21.84 -15.98
N ALA A 318 6.03 22.16 -16.88
CA ALA A 318 7.20 22.98 -16.56
C ALA A 318 6.82 24.45 -16.31
N ASP A 319 5.65 24.88 -16.77
CA ASP A 319 5.05 26.18 -16.49
C ASP A 319 3.88 26.02 -15.50
N SER A 320 4.03 26.56 -14.29
CA SER A 320 3.00 26.54 -13.26
C SER A 320 2.00 27.69 -13.36
N ALA A 321 2.20 28.66 -14.26
CA ALA A 321 1.33 29.82 -14.38
C ALA A 321 -0.06 29.43 -14.90
N GLY A 322 -1.10 29.77 -14.13
CA GLY A 322 -2.51 29.55 -14.52
C GLY A 322 -3.01 28.11 -14.41
N GLN A 323 -2.23 27.19 -13.81
CA GLN A 323 -2.62 25.80 -13.61
C GLN A 323 -3.36 25.60 -12.28
N THR A 324 -4.32 24.68 -12.25
CA THR A 324 -5.05 24.30 -11.03
C THR A 324 -4.46 23.00 -10.48
N GLU A 325 -4.14 22.98 -9.18
CA GLU A 325 -3.67 21.76 -8.51
C GLU A 325 -4.81 20.74 -8.36
N ALA A 326 -4.52 19.47 -8.60
CA ALA A 326 -5.46 18.37 -8.48
C ALA A 326 -5.76 18.08 -7.01
N GLN A 327 -7.05 18.09 -6.64
CA GLN A 327 -7.49 17.72 -5.29
C GLN A 327 -7.35 16.21 -5.06
N GLY A 328 -6.87 15.83 -3.88
CA GLY A 328 -6.82 14.44 -3.42
C GLY A 328 -5.57 13.65 -3.80
N ASN A 329 -4.70 14.16 -4.67
CA ASN A 329 -3.37 13.58 -4.90
C ASN A 329 -2.40 14.05 -3.80
N VAL A 330 -1.59 13.13 -3.27
CA VAL A 330 -0.54 13.48 -2.29
C VAL A 330 0.66 14.18 -2.96
N ILE A 331 0.76 14.06 -4.29
CA ILE A 331 1.80 14.65 -5.13
C ILE A 331 1.25 15.95 -5.74
N HIS A 332 2.04 17.04 -5.73
CA HIS A 332 1.74 18.24 -6.49
C HIS A 332 1.57 17.88 -7.97
N ALA A 333 0.32 17.82 -8.41
CA ALA A 333 -0.07 17.46 -9.76
C ALA A 333 -1.11 18.46 -10.23
N PHE A 334 -1.12 18.75 -11.52
CA PHE A 334 -2.16 19.55 -12.14
C PHE A 334 -3.34 18.67 -12.55
N GLU A 335 -4.49 19.31 -12.75
CA GLU A 335 -5.66 18.65 -13.29
C GLU A 335 -5.50 18.39 -14.79
N SER A 336 -5.84 17.18 -15.25
CA SER A 336 -5.97 16.91 -16.68
C SER A 336 -7.31 17.45 -17.19
N PRO A 337 -7.33 18.18 -18.33
CA PRO A 337 -8.60 18.52 -18.99
C PRO A 337 -9.27 17.32 -19.67
N TYR A 338 -8.60 16.16 -19.73
CA TYR A 338 -9.06 14.98 -20.47
C TYR A 338 -9.53 13.82 -19.58
N ILE A 339 -9.28 13.88 -18.27
CA ILE A 339 -9.54 12.78 -17.35
C ILE A 339 -10.67 13.17 -16.38
N PRO A 340 -11.77 12.39 -16.30
CA PRO A 340 -12.85 12.65 -15.36
C PRO A 340 -12.39 12.44 -13.92
N LYS A 341 -13.13 12.98 -12.94
CA LYS A 341 -12.79 12.88 -11.51
C LYS A 341 -13.93 12.26 -10.71
N SER A 342 -13.56 11.58 -9.63
CA SER A 342 -14.47 11.17 -8.55
C SER A 342 -14.89 12.36 -7.68
N GLU A 343 -15.84 12.13 -6.77
CA GLU A 343 -16.29 13.12 -5.79
C GLU A 343 -15.17 13.61 -4.84
N TRP A 344 -14.15 12.80 -4.59
CA TRP A 344 -12.95 13.17 -3.79
C TRP A 344 -11.86 13.86 -4.64
N GLY A 345 -12.16 14.23 -5.87
CA GLY A 345 -11.23 14.90 -6.79
C GLY A 345 -10.25 13.97 -7.49
N TRP A 346 -10.28 12.66 -7.21
CA TRP A 346 -9.33 11.70 -7.80
C TRP A 346 -9.66 11.47 -9.27
N GLN A 347 -8.67 11.69 -10.13
CA GLN A 347 -8.76 11.42 -11.56
C GLN A 347 -8.97 9.91 -11.82
N ILE A 348 -10.02 9.56 -12.57
CA ILE A 348 -10.38 8.19 -12.92
C ILE A 348 -9.79 7.88 -14.30
N ASP A 349 -8.68 7.16 -14.32
CA ASP A 349 -7.96 6.80 -15.54
C ASP A 349 -7.65 5.30 -15.58
N PRO A 350 -8.52 4.46 -16.15
CA PRO A 350 -8.23 3.04 -16.28
C PRO A 350 -7.04 2.75 -17.20
N LEU A 351 -6.80 3.58 -18.22
CA LEU A 351 -5.66 3.39 -19.13
C LEU A 351 -4.33 3.67 -18.44
N GLY A 352 -4.32 4.56 -17.45
CA GLY A 352 -3.16 4.78 -16.60
C GLY A 352 -2.71 3.53 -15.85
N LEU A 353 -3.60 2.60 -15.49
CA LEU A 353 -3.21 1.31 -14.91
C LEU A 353 -2.45 0.44 -15.93
N ARG A 354 -2.96 0.38 -17.17
CA ARG A 354 -2.29 -0.34 -18.26
C ARG A 354 -0.93 0.28 -18.59
N LEU A 355 -0.84 1.60 -18.64
CA LEU A 355 0.42 2.33 -18.83
C LEU A 355 1.39 2.04 -17.70
N SER A 356 0.91 1.99 -16.46
CA SER A 356 1.72 1.63 -15.30
C SER A 356 2.32 0.24 -15.42
N CYS A 357 1.51 -0.75 -15.79
CA CYS A 357 1.97 -2.11 -16.04
C CYS A 357 3.08 -2.15 -17.08
N ASN A 358 2.89 -1.47 -18.22
CA ASN A 358 3.88 -1.41 -19.29
C ASN A 358 5.18 -0.71 -18.84
N TYR A 359 5.09 0.49 -18.26
CA TYR A 359 6.27 1.23 -17.81
C TYR A 359 7.11 0.47 -16.79
N LEU A 360 6.46 -0.18 -15.82
CA LEU A 360 7.15 -0.96 -14.81
C LEU A 360 7.74 -2.25 -15.40
N TYR A 361 6.97 -2.96 -16.23
CA TYR A 361 7.42 -4.24 -16.78
C TYR A 361 8.53 -4.08 -17.83
N ASP A 362 8.42 -3.09 -18.72
CA ASP A 362 9.45 -2.80 -19.73
C ASP A 362 10.76 -2.33 -19.10
N ARG A 363 10.68 -1.69 -17.93
CA ARG A 363 11.86 -1.19 -17.21
C ARG A 363 12.58 -2.29 -16.43
N TYR A 364 11.83 -3.20 -15.81
CA TYR A 364 12.38 -4.11 -14.80
C TYR A 364 12.37 -5.58 -15.20
N HIS A 365 11.45 -6.00 -16.08
CA HIS A 365 11.28 -7.39 -16.51
C HIS A 365 11.15 -8.40 -15.35
N VAL A 366 10.57 -7.96 -14.23
CA VAL A 366 10.18 -8.81 -13.09
C VAL A 366 8.66 -8.97 -13.05
N PRO A 367 8.12 -10.05 -12.46
CA PRO A 367 6.68 -10.19 -12.27
C PRO A 367 6.09 -8.99 -11.53
N LEU A 368 4.88 -8.59 -11.90
CA LEU A 368 4.14 -7.51 -11.27
C LEU A 368 2.96 -8.03 -10.44
N PHE A 369 2.61 -7.30 -9.38
CA PHE A 369 1.42 -7.56 -8.57
C PHE A 369 0.68 -6.24 -8.27
N ILE A 370 -0.61 -6.16 -8.58
CA ILE A 370 -1.41 -4.99 -8.22
C ILE A 370 -1.81 -5.12 -6.75
N ALA A 371 -1.02 -4.52 -5.85
CA ALA A 371 -1.20 -4.67 -4.41
C ALA A 371 -2.32 -3.78 -3.85
N GLU A 372 -2.67 -2.71 -4.57
CA GLU A 372 -3.80 -1.84 -4.23
C GLU A 372 -4.39 -1.22 -5.48
N ASN A 373 -5.71 -1.25 -5.57
CA ASN A 373 -6.50 -0.46 -6.51
C ASN A 373 -7.94 -0.36 -5.97
N GLY A 374 -8.58 0.80 -6.10
CA GLY A 374 -9.94 0.96 -5.60
C GLY A 374 -10.47 2.38 -5.73
N LEU A 375 -11.76 2.54 -5.42
CA LEU A 375 -12.44 3.83 -5.42
C LEU A 375 -12.99 4.12 -4.03
N GLY A 376 -12.45 5.18 -3.41
CA GLY A 376 -13.03 5.76 -2.20
C GLY A 376 -14.27 6.56 -2.58
N ALA A 377 -15.42 6.18 -2.04
CA ALA A 377 -16.71 6.81 -2.30
C ALA A 377 -17.62 6.79 -1.06
N HIS A 378 -18.70 7.59 -1.07
CA HIS A 378 -19.70 7.59 -0.01
C HIS A 378 -20.70 6.49 -0.35
N ASP A 379 -20.91 5.59 0.59
CA ASP A 379 -21.99 4.61 0.47
C ASP A 379 -23.24 5.11 1.21
N GLN A 380 -24.41 4.83 0.63
CA GLN A 380 -25.70 5.10 1.25
C GLN A 380 -26.40 3.77 1.59
N LEU A 381 -26.64 3.53 2.88
CA LEU A 381 -27.48 2.43 3.34
C LEU A 381 -28.95 2.75 3.05
N THR A 382 -29.58 1.95 2.20
CA THR A 382 -30.99 2.09 1.82
C THR A 382 -31.92 1.53 2.91
N ASP A 383 -33.21 1.88 2.84
CA ASP A 383 -34.23 1.46 3.82
C ASP A 383 -34.40 -0.07 3.91
N ASP A 384 -34.06 -0.80 2.85
CA ASP A 384 -34.06 -2.27 2.80
C ASP A 384 -32.74 -2.90 3.27
N GLY A 385 -31.78 -2.10 3.73
CA GLY A 385 -30.51 -2.57 4.30
C GLY A 385 -29.46 -2.94 3.25
N ALA A 386 -29.57 -2.44 2.03
CA ALA A 386 -28.64 -2.67 0.92
C ALA A 386 -27.72 -1.46 0.68
N ILE A 387 -26.67 -1.68 -0.13
CA ILE A 387 -25.75 -0.65 -0.60
C ILE A 387 -25.57 -0.83 -2.10
N HIS A 388 -26.09 0.12 -2.87
CA HIS A 388 -25.98 0.14 -4.33
C HIS A 388 -24.77 0.98 -4.75
N ASP A 389 -23.65 0.31 -5.07
CA ASP A 389 -22.35 0.93 -5.34
C ASP A 389 -21.86 0.74 -6.78
N ASP A 390 -22.76 0.95 -7.76
CA ASP A 390 -22.47 0.88 -9.20
C ASP A 390 -21.26 1.73 -9.63
N TYR A 391 -21.02 2.86 -8.95
CA TYR A 391 -19.84 3.70 -9.20
C TYR A 391 -18.52 2.95 -8.91
N ARG A 392 -18.49 2.10 -7.89
CA ARG A 392 -17.33 1.29 -7.51
C ARG A 392 -17.16 0.14 -8.48
N ILE A 393 -18.25 -0.54 -8.83
CA ILE A 393 -18.26 -1.58 -9.87
C ILE A 393 -17.72 -1.02 -11.19
N ASN A 394 -18.22 0.14 -11.63
CA ASN A 394 -17.81 0.77 -12.89
C ASN A 394 -16.34 1.19 -12.89
N TYR A 395 -15.82 1.71 -11.76
CA TYR A 395 -14.39 2.01 -11.64
C TYR A 395 -13.56 0.74 -11.77
N LEU A 396 -13.84 -0.28 -10.96
CA LEU A 396 -13.05 -1.51 -10.90
C LEU A 396 -13.12 -2.27 -12.22
N SER A 397 -14.30 -2.36 -12.84
CA SER A 397 -14.49 -3.05 -14.10
C SER A 397 -13.64 -2.45 -15.22
N GLN A 398 -13.60 -1.12 -15.35
CA GLN A 398 -12.77 -0.43 -16.34
C GLN A 398 -11.27 -0.67 -16.11
N HIS A 399 -10.82 -0.63 -14.86
CA HIS A 399 -9.41 -0.87 -14.52
C HIS A 399 -9.02 -2.33 -14.77
N LEU A 400 -9.88 -3.28 -14.43
CA LEU A 400 -9.64 -4.71 -14.70
C LEU A 400 -9.66 -5.04 -16.19
N GLN A 401 -10.46 -4.35 -17.00
CA GLN A 401 -10.38 -4.46 -18.46
C GLN A 401 -9.02 -3.96 -18.98
N ALA A 402 -8.54 -2.81 -18.49
CA ALA A 402 -7.25 -2.28 -18.87
C ALA A 402 -6.08 -3.18 -18.42
N LEU A 403 -6.19 -3.78 -17.24
CA LEU A 403 -5.23 -4.77 -16.74
C LEU A 403 -5.22 -6.05 -17.58
N ASN A 404 -6.40 -6.55 -17.94
CA ASN A 404 -6.54 -7.70 -18.83
C ASN A 404 -5.87 -7.44 -20.19
N ASP A 405 -6.02 -6.23 -20.73
CA ASP A 405 -5.34 -5.82 -21.95
C ASP A 405 -3.81 -5.73 -21.77
N ALA A 406 -3.32 -5.21 -20.63
CA ALA A 406 -1.89 -5.20 -20.33
C ALA A 406 -1.29 -6.62 -20.36
N ILE A 407 -2.01 -7.59 -19.79
CA ILE A 407 -1.56 -8.99 -19.75
C ILE A 407 -1.65 -9.63 -21.14
N ASN A 408 -2.81 -9.54 -21.80
CA ASN A 408 -3.12 -10.35 -22.98
C ASN A 408 -2.73 -9.70 -24.32
N LEU A 409 -2.70 -8.37 -24.40
CA LEU A 409 -2.33 -7.64 -25.61
C LEU A 409 -0.87 -7.20 -25.56
N ASP A 410 -0.42 -6.71 -24.41
CA ASP A 410 0.93 -6.15 -24.27
C ASP A 410 1.95 -7.18 -23.76
N GLY A 411 1.50 -8.29 -23.15
CA GLY A 411 2.37 -9.35 -22.66
C GLY A 411 3.02 -9.08 -21.30
N VAL A 412 2.45 -8.16 -20.51
CA VAL A 412 2.94 -7.83 -19.17
C VAL A 412 2.67 -9.01 -18.22
N ASN A 413 3.71 -9.48 -17.50
CA ASN A 413 3.57 -10.52 -16.50
C ASN A 413 3.01 -9.95 -15.18
N VAL A 414 1.68 -9.95 -15.05
CA VAL A 414 0.99 -9.66 -13.78
C VAL A 414 0.38 -10.94 -13.25
N PHE A 415 0.71 -11.31 -12.00
CA PHE A 415 0.27 -12.60 -11.43
C PHE A 415 -0.82 -12.48 -10.35
N GLY A 416 -1.20 -11.26 -9.96
CA GLY A 416 -2.29 -11.05 -9.00
C GLY A 416 -2.79 -9.62 -8.90
N TYR A 417 -3.95 -9.48 -8.27
CA TYR A 417 -4.65 -8.23 -8.03
C TYR A 417 -5.39 -8.29 -6.69
N THR A 418 -5.14 -7.30 -5.83
CA THR A 418 -5.87 -7.12 -4.58
C THR A 418 -6.55 -5.75 -4.54
N ALA A 419 -7.88 -5.76 -4.51
CA ALA A 419 -8.67 -4.53 -4.33
C ALA A 419 -8.41 -3.93 -2.94
N TRP A 420 -8.08 -2.65 -2.89
CA TRP A 420 -7.79 -1.96 -1.64
C TRP A 420 -9.03 -1.79 -0.76
N GLY A 421 -8.86 -1.97 0.54
CA GLY A 421 -9.92 -1.82 1.52
C GLY A 421 -11.10 -2.70 1.17
N CYS A 422 -10.86 -3.98 0.85
CA CYS A 422 -11.87 -4.92 0.35
C CYS A 422 -13.06 -5.13 1.32
N ILE A 423 -12.85 -4.79 2.59
CA ILE A 423 -13.86 -4.47 3.60
C ILE A 423 -13.62 -3.00 3.98
N ASP A 424 -14.68 -2.25 4.30
CA ASP A 424 -14.50 -0.87 4.75
C ASP A 424 -13.51 -0.79 5.91
N ILE A 425 -12.58 0.15 5.83
CA ILE A 425 -11.50 0.37 6.81
C ILE A 425 -11.35 1.86 7.05
N ILE A 426 -10.70 2.23 8.16
CA ILE A 426 -10.32 3.62 8.43
C ILE A 426 -9.38 4.09 7.32
N SER A 427 -9.68 5.21 6.65
CA SER A 427 -8.81 5.73 5.60
C SER A 427 -7.47 6.23 6.15
N ALA A 428 -6.36 5.84 5.52
CA ALA A 428 -5.01 6.24 5.96
C ALA A 428 -4.81 7.76 5.95
N ALA A 429 -5.35 8.45 4.95
CA ALA A 429 -5.08 9.87 4.74
C ALA A 429 -5.77 10.78 5.77
N ALA A 430 -7.08 10.58 6.00
CA ALA A 430 -7.90 11.45 6.85
C ALA A 430 -8.33 10.81 8.19
N GLY A 431 -8.17 9.50 8.35
CA GLY A 431 -8.70 8.77 9.50
C GLY A 431 -10.23 8.66 9.46
N GLU A 432 -10.83 8.70 8.26
CA GLU A 432 -12.28 8.71 8.06
C GLU A 432 -12.80 7.34 7.64
N MET A 433 -13.99 6.98 8.13
CA MET A 433 -14.77 5.81 7.70
C MET A 433 -15.70 6.14 6.53
N GLU A 434 -16.15 7.39 6.39
CA GLU A 434 -17.09 7.78 5.33
C GLU A 434 -16.52 7.68 3.91
N LYS A 435 -15.19 7.67 3.75
CA LYS A 435 -14.51 7.36 2.49
C LYS A 435 -14.32 5.84 2.36
N ARG A 436 -15.31 5.17 1.79
CA ARG A 436 -15.42 3.70 1.75
C ARG A 436 -14.87 3.10 0.46
N TYR A 437 -14.23 1.95 0.57
CA TYR A 437 -13.64 1.21 -0.56
C TYR A 437 -14.20 -0.20 -0.71
N GLY A 438 -14.81 -0.76 0.33
CA GLY A 438 -15.00 -2.20 0.41
C GLY A 438 -16.10 -2.75 -0.45
N PHE A 439 -16.03 -4.05 -0.67
CA PHE A 439 -17.16 -4.86 -1.10
C PHE A 439 -18.10 -5.17 0.08
N ILE A 440 -17.56 -5.05 1.29
CA ILE A 440 -18.25 -5.29 2.56
C ILE A 440 -18.32 -3.95 3.30
N TYR A 441 -19.54 -3.48 3.52
CA TYR A 441 -19.83 -2.29 4.32
C TYR A 441 -19.65 -2.60 5.80
N VAL A 442 -19.02 -1.69 6.54
CA VAL A 442 -18.96 -1.76 8.01
C VAL A 442 -19.80 -0.62 8.58
N ASP A 443 -20.80 -0.98 9.39
CA ASP A 443 -21.66 -0.03 10.10
C ASP A 443 -20.89 0.69 11.21
N GLN A 444 -20.19 1.74 10.80
CA GLN A 444 -19.41 2.66 11.61
C GLN A 444 -19.37 4.03 10.91
N ASP A 445 -19.41 5.12 11.66
CA ASP A 445 -19.24 6.49 11.15
C ASP A 445 -17.85 7.07 11.49
N ASN A 446 -17.59 8.32 11.07
CA ASN A 446 -16.34 9.03 11.36
C ASN A 446 -16.08 9.26 12.85
N GLN A 447 -17.08 9.14 13.72
CA GLN A 447 -16.93 9.24 15.18
C GLN A 447 -16.85 7.87 15.86
N GLY A 448 -16.76 6.78 15.08
CA GLY A 448 -16.65 5.42 15.60
C GLY A 448 -17.97 4.87 16.15
N LYS A 449 -19.11 5.48 15.80
CA LYS A 449 -20.43 5.00 16.20
C LYS A 449 -21.00 4.09 15.12
N GLY A 450 -21.66 3.02 15.55
CA GLY A 450 -22.29 2.04 14.68
C GLY A 450 -22.26 0.66 15.34
N THR A 451 -22.93 -0.32 14.74
CA THR A 451 -23.00 -1.69 15.28
C THR A 451 -21.81 -2.56 14.90
N LEU A 452 -20.94 -2.07 14.01
CA LEU A 452 -19.87 -2.82 13.35
C LEU A 452 -20.36 -4.02 12.54
N GLN A 453 -21.64 -4.07 12.17
CA GLN A 453 -22.16 -5.12 11.31
C GLN A 453 -21.54 -5.04 9.91
N ARG A 454 -21.30 -6.22 9.33
CA ARG A 454 -20.81 -6.38 7.97
C ARG A 454 -21.98 -6.60 7.02
N ILE A 455 -22.13 -5.74 6.01
CA ILE A 455 -23.19 -5.83 4.99
C ILE A 455 -22.55 -6.00 3.62
N ARG A 456 -22.99 -6.99 2.84
CA ARG A 456 -22.52 -7.21 1.47
C ARG A 456 -23.10 -6.10 0.58
N LYS A 457 -22.25 -5.37 -0.14
CA LYS A 457 -22.68 -4.39 -1.14
C LYS A 457 -22.97 -5.09 -2.47
N ASP A 458 -23.54 -4.39 -3.45
CA ASP A 458 -23.73 -4.98 -4.79
C ASP A 458 -22.38 -5.40 -5.41
N SER A 459 -21.34 -4.60 -5.19
CA SER A 459 -19.98 -4.91 -5.63
C SER A 459 -19.40 -6.20 -5.05
N PHE A 460 -19.90 -6.70 -3.91
CA PHE A 460 -19.55 -8.02 -3.36
C PHE A 460 -19.88 -9.14 -4.34
N TRP A 461 -21.13 -9.17 -4.80
CA TRP A 461 -21.64 -10.19 -5.69
C TRP A 461 -21.02 -10.07 -7.08
N TRP A 462 -20.80 -8.83 -7.54
CA TRP A 462 -20.06 -8.58 -8.78
C TRP A 462 -18.63 -9.14 -8.71
N TYR A 463 -17.87 -8.81 -7.66
CA TYR A 463 -16.47 -9.26 -7.55
C TYR A 463 -16.36 -10.78 -7.34
N GLN A 464 -17.32 -11.39 -6.63
CA GLN A 464 -17.44 -12.85 -6.56
C GLN A 464 -17.54 -13.49 -7.95
N ARG A 465 -18.38 -12.92 -8.84
CA ARG A 465 -18.51 -13.38 -10.22
C ARG A 465 -17.23 -13.14 -11.04
N VAL A 466 -16.58 -11.99 -10.87
CA VAL A 466 -15.29 -11.69 -11.52
C VAL A 466 -14.28 -12.79 -11.19
N ILE A 467 -14.16 -13.19 -9.92
CA ILE A 467 -13.21 -14.23 -9.51
C ILE A 467 -13.65 -15.60 -10.03
N ALA A 468 -14.92 -15.95 -9.91
CA ALA A 468 -15.45 -17.25 -10.34
C ALA A 468 -15.30 -17.49 -11.85
N GLU A 469 -15.43 -16.43 -12.65
CA GLU A 469 -15.27 -16.45 -14.10
C GLU A 469 -13.87 -16.00 -14.56
N ASN A 470 -12.91 -15.89 -13.63
CA ASN A 470 -11.52 -15.48 -13.85
C ASN A 470 -11.35 -14.23 -14.73
N GLY A 471 -12.14 -13.19 -14.44
CA GLY A 471 -12.11 -11.92 -15.15
C GLY A 471 -12.65 -11.97 -16.58
N ALA A 472 -13.53 -12.93 -16.89
CA ALA A 472 -14.15 -13.03 -18.21
C ALA A 472 -14.73 -11.69 -18.68
N LYS A 473 -14.43 -11.33 -19.94
CA LYS A 473 -14.79 -10.04 -20.53
C LYS A 473 -16.26 -9.69 -20.38
N GLN A 474 -17.15 -10.68 -20.47
CA GLN A 474 -18.59 -10.48 -20.29
C GLN A 474 -18.94 -9.96 -18.89
N VAL A 475 -18.29 -10.46 -17.83
CA VAL A 475 -18.52 -10.01 -16.45
C VAL A 475 -18.02 -8.58 -16.26
N LEU A 476 -16.88 -8.26 -16.86
CA LEU A 476 -16.31 -6.91 -16.75
C LEU A 476 -17.09 -5.88 -17.58
N GLN A 477 -17.90 -6.29 -18.55
CA GLN A 477 -18.64 -5.41 -19.48
C GLN A 477 -20.17 -5.40 -19.29
N ALA A 478 -20.74 -6.36 -18.56
CA ALA A 478 -22.18 -6.58 -18.47
C ALA A 478 -22.98 -5.33 -18.04
N ASP A 479 -22.42 -4.47 -17.21
CA ASP A 479 -23.13 -3.29 -16.68
C ASP A 479 -22.89 -2.01 -17.50
N GLN A 480 -22.07 -2.07 -18.56
CA GLN A 480 -21.81 -0.93 -19.44
C GLN A 480 -22.81 -0.82 -20.62
N GLU A 481 -23.56 -1.89 -20.92
CA GLU A 481 -24.55 -1.89 -22.00
C GLU A 481 -25.93 -1.32 -21.60
N VAL A 482 -26.12 -0.93 -20.34
CA VAL A 482 -27.36 -0.29 -19.84
C VAL A 482 -27.11 1.18 -19.52
N LYS A 483 -26.83 2.00 -20.53
CA LYS A 483 -27.06 3.46 -20.50
C LYS A 483 -27.47 4.00 -21.87
#